data_AF-A0A147BLS7-F1
#
_entry.id   AF-A0A147BLS7-F1
#
_cell.length_a   1.000
_cell.length_b   1.000
_cell.length_c   1.000
_cell.angle_alpha   90.00
_cell.angle_beta   90.00
_cell.angle_gamma   90.00
#
_symmetry.space_group_name_H-M   'P 1'
#
loop_
_entity.id
_entity.type
_entity.pdbx_description
1 polymer ?
#
loop_
_entity_poly.entity_id
_entity_poly.type
_entity_poly.pdbx_seq_one_letter_code
_entity_poly.pdbx_strand_id
1 'polypeptide(L)'
;LMSIKDTVDQIEKSVQLMSIQYGEVLKGMKEQSQEMTNLKKRMEKIEENKDSEEIRTLKKQVNSLEQYSRRQNLEIHGISQSANENILSKLNDLAEKLELPELTEREVEGLHRLPAKTGKVPAVLVRFVSRVTRDLLLEKRHYLKETRSNISFLDNLYPTNKKLLWLLKGKAEEKQYQFAWQK
;
A
#
# COMPACT_ATOMS: atom_id res chain seq x y z
N LEU A 1 -78.24 -7.81 -17.83
CA LEU A 1 -77.52 -7.09 -18.90
C LEU A 1 -77.24 -5.70 -18.39
N MET A 2 -75.96 -5.36 -18.17
CA MET A 2 -75.57 -4.02 -17.77
C MET A 2 -75.95 -3.04 -18.90
N SER A 3 -76.46 -1.84 -18.58
CA SER A 3 -76.83 -0.92 -19.65
C SER A 3 -75.57 -0.33 -20.29
N ILE A 4 -75.66 0.04 -21.57
CA ILE A 4 -74.54 0.65 -22.30
C ILE A 4 -74.03 1.89 -21.55
N LYS A 5 -74.95 2.65 -20.92
CA LYS A 5 -74.63 3.84 -20.14
C LYS A 5 -73.75 3.53 -18.93
N ASP A 6 -74.08 2.48 -18.17
CA ASP A 6 -73.31 2.09 -16.97
C ASP A 6 -71.88 1.65 -17.32
N THR A 7 -71.73 1.02 -18.49
CA THR A 7 -70.44 0.58 -19.01
C THR A 7 -69.58 1.78 -19.45
N VAL A 8 -70.19 2.77 -20.10
CA VAL A 8 -69.53 4.03 -20.49
C VAL A 8 -69.09 4.82 -19.25
N ASP A 9 -69.93 4.92 -18.22
CA ASP A 9 -69.60 5.60 -16.97
C ASP A 9 -68.43 4.92 -16.22
N GLN A 10 -68.36 3.59 -16.24
CA GLN A 10 -67.22 2.84 -15.69
C GLN A 10 -65.93 3.08 -16.48
N ILE A 11 -66.02 3.10 -17.81
CA ILE A 11 -64.87 3.40 -18.68
C ILE A 11 -64.37 4.83 -18.42
N GLU A 12 -65.26 5.80 -18.30
CA GLU A 12 -64.89 7.20 -18.02
C GLU A 12 -64.13 7.31 -16.69
N LYS A 13 -64.63 6.67 -15.62
CA LYS A 13 -63.92 6.59 -14.33
C LYS A 13 -62.56 5.93 -14.44
N SER A 14 -62.45 4.82 -15.18
CA SER A 14 -61.17 4.12 -15.39
C SER A 14 -60.17 5.00 -16.15
N VAL A 15 -60.63 5.75 -17.16
CA VAL A 15 -59.79 6.67 -17.94
C VAL A 15 -59.33 7.84 -17.07
N GLN A 16 -60.19 8.38 -16.21
CA GLN A 16 -59.81 9.44 -15.26
C GLN A 16 -58.75 8.94 -14.27
N LEU A 17 -58.93 7.76 -13.69
CA LEU A 17 -57.93 7.15 -12.80
C LEU A 17 -56.60 6.89 -13.51
N MET A 18 -56.66 6.37 -14.74
CA MET A 18 -55.47 6.11 -15.54
C MET A 18 -54.74 7.41 -15.92
N SER A 19 -55.47 8.49 -16.18
CA SER A 19 -54.91 9.83 -16.43
C SER A 19 -54.15 10.36 -15.20
N ILE A 20 -54.72 10.20 -13.99
CA ILE A 20 -54.07 10.57 -12.73
C ILE A 20 -52.78 9.77 -12.53
N GLN A 21 -52.85 8.44 -12.65
CA GLN A 21 -51.67 7.57 -12.52
C GLN A 21 -50.59 7.88 -13.57
N TYR A 22 -50.98 8.19 -14.80
CA TYR A 22 -50.05 8.59 -15.85
C TYR A 22 -49.33 9.90 -15.49
N GLY A 23 -50.04 10.87 -14.91
CA GLY A 23 -49.45 12.11 -14.40
C GLY A 23 -48.41 11.86 -13.29
N GLU A 24 -48.71 10.94 -12.35
CA GLU A 24 -47.79 10.55 -11.29
C GLU A 24 -46.54 9.84 -11.83
N VAL A 25 -46.71 8.93 -12.79
CA VAL A 25 -45.57 8.25 -13.46
C VAL A 25 -44.69 9.25 -14.20
N LEU A 26 -45.28 10.21 -14.93
CA LEU A 26 -44.52 11.27 -15.60
C LEU A 26 -43.75 12.14 -14.61
N LYS A 27 -44.33 12.43 -13.44
CA LYS A 27 -43.67 13.18 -12.37
C LYS A 27 -42.48 12.39 -11.83
N GLY A 28 -42.67 11.11 -11.47
CA GLY A 28 -41.60 10.24 -11.00
C GLY A 28 -40.48 10.06 -12.03
N MET A 29 -40.82 9.95 -13.32
CA MET A 29 -39.85 9.84 -14.40
C MET A 29 -39.01 11.11 -14.55
N LYS A 30 -39.60 12.30 -14.39
CA LYS A 30 -38.86 13.58 -14.38
C LYS A 30 -37.92 13.68 -13.19
N GLU A 31 -38.40 13.31 -12.00
CA GLU A 31 -37.60 13.30 -10.77
C GLU A 31 -36.40 12.34 -10.91
N GLN A 32 -36.63 11.11 -11.38
CA GLN A 32 -35.56 10.15 -11.66
C GLN A 32 -34.59 10.62 -12.73
N SER A 33 -35.06 11.26 -13.81
CA SER A 33 -34.18 11.83 -14.84
C SER A 33 -33.27 12.93 -14.26
N GLN A 34 -33.80 13.73 -13.34
CA GLN A 34 -33.03 14.76 -12.66
C GLN A 34 -32.00 14.16 -11.71
N GLU A 35 -32.37 13.13 -10.94
CA GLU A 35 -31.43 12.40 -10.08
C GLU A 35 -30.33 11.72 -10.89
N MET A 36 -30.67 11.07 -12.00
CA MET A 36 -29.72 10.44 -12.91
C MET A 36 -28.70 11.46 -13.45
N THR A 37 -29.17 12.66 -13.81
CA THR A 37 -28.29 13.74 -14.27
C THR A 37 -27.37 14.23 -13.16
N ASN A 38 -27.89 14.37 -11.93
CA ASN A 38 -27.10 14.78 -10.78
C ASN A 38 -26.05 13.72 -10.41
N LEU A 39 -26.40 12.44 -10.48
CA LEU A 39 -25.47 11.33 -10.25
C LEU A 39 -24.35 11.31 -11.28
N LYS A 40 -24.65 11.47 -12.57
CA LYS A 40 -23.63 11.57 -13.64
C LYS A 40 -22.64 12.70 -13.36
N LYS A 41 -23.13 13.90 -13.04
CA LYS A 41 -22.27 15.05 -12.70
C LYS A 41 -21.38 14.79 -11.49
N ARG A 42 -21.88 14.09 -10.47
CA ARG A 42 -21.08 13.71 -9.29
C ARG A 42 -20.01 12.68 -9.65
N MET A 43 -20.35 11.74 -10.53
CA MET A 43 -19.41 10.71 -10.98
C MET A 43 -18.26 11.31 -11.80
N GLU A 44 -18.56 12.19 -12.75
CA GLU A 44 -17.55 12.93 -13.53
C GLU A 44 -16.58 13.69 -12.60
N LYS A 45 -17.10 14.45 -11.63
CA LYS A 45 -16.25 15.14 -10.64
C LYS A 45 -15.38 14.20 -9.82
N ILE A 46 -15.87 13.01 -9.47
CA ILE A 46 -15.08 12.02 -8.73
C ILE A 46 -13.97 11.46 -9.62
N GLU A 47 -14.27 11.18 -10.89
CA GLU A 47 -13.30 10.66 -11.85
C GLU A 47 -12.19 11.66 -12.15
N GLU A 48 -12.52 12.94 -12.34
CA GLU A 48 -11.54 14.02 -12.49
C GLU A 48 -10.63 14.14 -11.26
N ASN A 49 -11.17 13.95 -10.06
CA ASN A 49 -10.40 14.08 -8.82
C ASN A 49 -9.53 12.86 -8.50
N LYS A 50 -9.88 11.64 -8.97
CA LYS A 50 -9.14 10.41 -8.63
C LYS A 50 -7.68 10.41 -9.09
N ASP A 51 -7.40 11.07 -10.20
CA ASP A 51 -6.06 11.19 -10.81
C ASP A 51 -5.61 12.65 -10.93
N SER A 52 -6.14 13.53 -10.07
CA SER A 52 -5.70 14.92 -10.05
C SER A 52 -4.19 15.00 -9.85
N GLU A 53 -3.57 15.99 -10.49
CA GLU A 53 -2.12 16.21 -10.38
C GLU A 53 -1.71 16.48 -8.92
N GLU A 54 -2.62 17.03 -8.12
CA GLU A 54 -2.44 17.20 -6.68
C GLU A 54 -2.32 15.85 -5.96
N ILE A 55 -3.22 14.89 -6.18
CA ILE A 55 -3.12 13.55 -5.56
C ILE A 55 -1.83 12.86 -5.97
N ARG A 56 -1.42 12.98 -7.25
CA ARG A 56 -0.15 12.43 -7.73
C ARG A 56 1.05 13.06 -7.03
N THR A 57 1.03 14.38 -6.86
CA THR A 57 2.07 15.14 -6.17
C THR A 57 2.15 14.75 -4.70
N LEU A 58 1.02 14.69 -4.01
CA LEU A 58 0.93 14.27 -2.61
C LEU A 58 1.44 12.83 -2.43
N LYS A 59 1.06 11.89 -3.31
CA LYS A 59 1.59 10.50 -3.28
C LYS A 59 3.12 10.47 -3.42
N LYS A 60 3.70 11.28 -4.31
CA LYS A 60 5.17 11.38 -4.49
C LYS A 60 5.84 11.99 -3.25
N GLN A 61 5.25 13.02 -2.65
CA GLN A 61 5.75 13.64 -1.43
C GLN A 61 5.71 12.68 -0.25
N VAL A 62 4.59 11.98 -0.03
CA VAL A 62 4.45 10.94 1.01
C VAL A 62 5.51 9.86 0.83
N ASN A 63 5.68 9.33 -0.39
CA ASN A 63 6.74 8.35 -0.66
C ASN A 63 8.14 8.89 -0.32
N SER A 64 8.41 10.15 -0.66
CA SER A 64 9.72 10.78 -0.40
C SER A 64 9.97 10.97 1.11
N LEU A 65 8.96 11.44 1.85
CA LEU A 65 9.03 11.64 3.30
C LEU A 65 9.17 10.30 4.04
N GLU A 66 8.38 9.30 3.67
CA GLU A 66 8.46 7.94 4.20
C GLU A 66 9.82 7.31 3.90
N GLN A 67 10.34 7.47 2.68
CA GLN A 67 11.66 6.93 2.35
C GLN A 67 12.76 7.67 3.11
N TYR A 68 12.61 8.97 3.35
CA TYR A 68 13.55 9.77 4.12
C TYR A 68 13.62 9.33 5.58
N SER A 69 12.47 9.09 6.23
CA SER A 69 12.40 8.62 7.61
C SER A 69 13.01 7.23 7.79
N ARG A 70 12.99 6.39 6.74
CA ARG A 70 13.53 5.02 6.74
C ARG A 70 15.03 4.93 6.45
N ARG A 71 15.72 6.04 6.16
CA ARG A 71 17.17 6.02 5.83
C ARG A 71 18.06 5.52 6.96
N GLN A 72 17.56 5.54 8.19
CA GLN A 72 18.24 5.01 9.38
C GLN A 72 17.82 3.57 9.69
N ASN A 73 16.96 2.97 8.87
CA ASN A 73 16.43 1.64 9.12
C ASN A 73 17.18 0.59 8.28
N LEU A 74 17.48 -0.55 8.90
CA LEU A 74 18.01 -1.73 8.23
C LEU A 74 17.12 -2.94 8.53
N GLU A 75 16.80 -3.70 7.49
CA GLU A 75 16.15 -5.01 7.65
C GLU A 75 17.22 -6.10 7.64
N ILE A 76 17.25 -6.90 8.69
CA ILE A 76 18.17 -8.02 8.84
C ILE A 76 17.36 -9.32 8.83
N HIS A 77 17.56 -10.11 7.79
CA HIS A 77 16.88 -11.40 7.61
C HIS A 77 17.81 -12.54 8.02
N GLY A 78 17.25 -13.68 8.41
CA GLY A 78 18.02 -14.90 8.69
C GLY A 78 18.47 -15.11 10.14
N ILE A 79 18.25 -14.13 11.03
CA ILE A 79 18.51 -14.31 12.46
C ILE A 79 17.43 -15.22 13.07
N SER A 80 17.81 -16.37 13.62
CA SER A 80 16.89 -17.31 14.24
C SER A 80 16.09 -16.68 15.38
N GLN A 81 14.79 -16.97 15.44
CA GLN A 81 13.90 -16.51 16.50
C GLN A 81 13.92 -17.49 17.67
N SER A 82 13.88 -16.98 18.90
CA SER A 82 13.72 -17.79 20.12
C SER A 82 12.72 -17.12 21.07
N ALA A 83 12.13 -17.91 21.99
CA ALA A 83 11.26 -17.36 23.02
C ALA A 83 12.05 -16.39 23.92
N ASN A 84 11.42 -15.27 24.30
CA ASN A 84 12.02 -14.21 25.12
C ASN A 84 13.41 -13.78 24.63
N GLU A 85 13.58 -13.69 23.30
CA GLU A 85 14.87 -13.33 22.73
C GLU A 85 15.32 -11.92 23.08
N ASN A 86 16.60 -11.76 23.40
CA ASN A 86 17.25 -10.47 23.38
C ASN A 86 17.78 -10.21 21.96
N ILE A 87 17.07 -9.39 21.19
CA ILE A 87 17.44 -9.10 19.80
C ILE A 87 18.76 -8.33 19.73
N LEU A 88 19.04 -7.44 20.70
CA LEU A 88 20.28 -6.63 20.71
C LEU A 88 21.50 -7.52 20.90
N SER A 89 21.44 -8.47 21.85
CA SER A 89 22.50 -9.47 22.03
C SER A 89 22.76 -10.28 20.75
N LYS A 90 21.71 -10.74 20.06
CA LYS A 90 21.86 -11.44 18.78
C LYS A 90 22.48 -10.57 17.68
N LEU A 91 22.22 -9.27 17.69
CA LEU A 91 22.88 -8.32 16.78
C LEU A 91 24.35 -8.13 17.14
N ASN A 92 24.69 -8.10 18.42
CA ASN A 92 26.08 -7.99 18.86
C ASN A 92 26.88 -9.26 18.55
N ASP A 93 26.30 -10.45 18.71
CA ASP A 93 26.90 -11.71 18.25
C ASP A 93 27.16 -11.70 16.73
N LEU A 94 26.28 -11.04 15.96
CA LEU A 94 26.46 -10.88 14.52
C LEU A 94 27.52 -9.81 14.21
N ALA A 95 27.54 -8.69 14.94
CA ALA A 95 28.52 -7.63 14.79
C ALA A 95 29.94 -8.15 15.06
N GLU A 96 30.12 -8.93 16.12
CA GLU A 96 31.40 -9.57 16.45
C GLU A 96 31.89 -10.47 15.31
N LYS A 97 31.02 -11.33 14.75
CA LYS A 97 31.33 -12.18 13.59
C LYS A 97 31.67 -11.41 12.32
N LEU A 98 31.19 -10.17 12.22
CA LEU A 98 31.45 -9.28 11.09
C LEU A 98 32.61 -8.31 11.38
N GLU A 99 33.29 -8.46 12.52
CA GLU A 99 34.37 -7.59 12.98
C GLU A 99 33.91 -6.12 13.03
N LEU A 100 32.72 -5.90 13.58
CA LEU A 100 32.11 -4.59 13.78
C LEU A 100 32.06 -4.24 15.27
N PRO A 101 32.05 -2.95 15.62
CA PRO A 101 31.82 -2.51 16.98
C PRO A 101 30.50 -3.05 17.55
N GLU A 102 30.50 -3.32 18.84
CA GLU A 102 29.30 -3.71 19.56
C GLU A 102 28.25 -2.58 19.52
N LEU A 103 27.00 -2.93 19.25
CA LEU A 103 25.88 -1.98 19.28
C LEU A 103 25.35 -1.85 20.70
N THR A 104 25.28 -0.61 21.17
CA THR A 104 24.70 -0.25 22.46
C THR A 104 23.29 0.32 22.29
N GLU A 105 22.53 0.40 23.39
CA GLU A 105 21.20 1.04 23.38
C GLU A 105 21.24 2.51 22.94
N ARG A 106 22.40 3.17 23.01
CA ARG A 106 22.57 4.55 22.55
C ARG A 106 22.64 4.69 21.04
N GLU A 107 22.92 3.61 20.33
CA GLU A 107 23.07 3.60 18.87
C GLU A 107 21.80 3.12 18.16
N VAL A 108 20.87 2.54 18.90
CA VAL A 108 19.64 1.94 18.39
C VAL A 108 18.42 2.65 18.98
N GLU A 109 17.68 3.35 18.14
CA GLU A 109 16.43 4.04 18.51
C GLU A 109 15.25 3.06 18.58
N GLY A 110 15.26 2.02 17.75
CA GLY A 110 14.18 1.03 17.73
C GLY A 110 14.65 -0.32 17.21
N LEU A 111 14.21 -1.39 17.88
CA LEU A 111 14.61 -2.76 17.56
C LEU A 111 13.45 -3.72 17.76
N HIS A 112 12.98 -4.34 16.69
CA HIS A 112 11.88 -5.30 16.78
C HIS A 112 11.83 -6.23 15.55
N ARG A 113 11.07 -7.32 15.67
CA ARG A 113 10.77 -8.21 14.55
C ARG A 113 9.66 -7.62 13.68
N LEU A 114 9.80 -7.71 12.36
CA LEU A 114 8.73 -7.44 11.41
C LEU A 114 7.78 -8.63 11.32
N PRO A 115 6.49 -8.43 11.04
CA PRO A 115 5.57 -9.52 10.76
C PRO A 115 6.04 -10.37 9.58
N ALA A 116 5.91 -11.69 9.69
CA ALA A 116 6.25 -12.63 8.63
C ALA A 116 5.11 -13.62 8.37
N LYS A 117 5.14 -14.20 7.16
CA LYS A 117 4.24 -15.28 6.78
C LYS A 117 4.56 -16.54 7.59
N THR A 118 3.56 -17.39 7.80
CA THR A 118 3.70 -18.68 8.48
C THR A 118 4.85 -19.50 7.88
N GLY A 119 5.69 -20.07 8.74
CA GLY A 119 6.85 -20.88 8.34
C GLY A 119 8.07 -20.08 7.88
N LYS A 120 8.03 -18.74 7.89
CA LYS A 120 9.21 -17.91 7.64
C LYS A 120 9.71 -17.26 8.92
N VAL A 121 11.03 -17.24 9.10
CA VAL A 121 11.67 -16.53 10.20
C VAL A 121 11.45 -15.02 9.99
N PRO A 122 10.86 -14.31 10.97
CA PRO A 122 10.62 -12.88 10.82
C PRO A 122 11.91 -12.08 10.82
N ALA A 123 11.99 -11.08 9.93
CA ALA A 123 13.15 -10.19 9.85
C ALA A 123 13.23 -9.28 11.08
N VAL A 124 14.44 -8.88 11.45
CA VAL A 124 14.67 -7.83 12.45
C VAL A 124 14.70 -6.48 11.72
N LEU A 125 13.91 -5.52 12.18
CA LEU A 125 14.07 -4.12 11.81
C LEU A 125 14.88 -3.42 12.91
N VAL A 126 15.98 -2.80 12.50
CA VAL A 126 16.80 -1.95 13.37
C VAL A 126 16.69 -0.52 12.86
N ARG A 127 16.31 0.41 13.73
CA ARG A 127 16.38 1.85 13.49
C ARG A 127 17.54 2.41 14.29
N PHE A 128 18.55 2.90 13.59
CA PHE A 128 19.76 3.45 14.19
C PHE A 128 19.59 4.93 14.50
N VAL A 129 20.27 5.40 15.54
CA VAL A 129 20.35 6.83 15.86
C VAL A 129 21.15 7.56 14.78
N SER A 130 22.17 6.93 14.19
CA SER A 130 22.98 7.52 13.12
C SER A 130 22.94 6.69 11.83
N ARG A 131 22.93 7.40 10.69
CA ARG A 131 23.08 6.75 9.37
C ARG A 131 24.44 6.09 9.22
N VAL A 132 25.47 6.62 9.87
CA VAL A 132 26.85 6.09 9.82
C VAL A 132 26.90 4.68 10.39
N THR A 133 26.30 4.45 11.57
CA THR A 133 26.24 3.11 12.18
C THR A 133 25.48 2.12 11.29
N ARG A 134 24.36 2.57 10.70
CA ARG A 134 23.60 1.76 9.73
C ARG A 134 24.43 1.39 8.51
N ASP A 135 25.14 2.37 7.93
CA ASP A 135 25.94 2.20 6.72
C ASP A 135 27.12 1.25 6.97
N LEU A 136 27.78 1.32 8.13
CA LEU A 136 28.84 0.41 8.54
C LEU A 136 28.41 -1.06 8.51
N LEU A 137 27.19 -1.35 9.00
CA LEU A 137 26.63 -2.71 8.89
C LEU A 137 26.30 -3.06 7.44
N LEU A 138 25.70 -2.13 6.69
CA LEU A 138 25.28 -2.36 5.32
C LEU A 138 26.48 -2.66 4.39
N GLU A 139 27.65 -2.09 4.63
CA GLU A 139 28.89 -2.37 3.89
C GLU A 139 29.30 -3.84 3.97
N LYS A 140 29.06 -4.51 5.11
CA LYS A 140 29.35 -5.95 5.30
C LYS A 140 28.41 -6.87 4.52
N ARG A 141 27.42 -6.32 3.80
CA ARG A 141 26.50 -7.08 2.93
C ARG A 141 27.24 -7.89 1.86
N HIS A 142 28.35 -7.39 1.33
CA HIS A 142 29.14 -8.11 0.32
C HIS A 142 29.76 -9.38 0.91
N TYR A 143 30.37 -9.26 2.09
CA TYR A 143 30.92 -10.38 2.84
C TYR A 143 29.88 -11.46 3.13
N LEU A 144 28.67 -11.09 3.56
CA LEU A 144 27.59 -12.04 3.82
C LEU A 144 27.19 -12.86 2.57
N LYS A 145 27.25 -12.25 1.38
CA LYS A 145 26.98 -12.94 0.11
C LYS A 145 28.11 -13.89 -0.26
N GLU A 146 29.36 -13.48 -0.08
CA GLU A 146 30.54 -14.29 -0.39
C GLU A 146 30.61 -15.53 0.50
N THR A 147 30.37 -15.35 1.81
CA THR A 147 30.37 -16.43 2.81
C THR A 147 29.10 -17.31 2.73
N ARG A 148 28.17 -17.02 1.80
CA ARG A 148 26.89 -17.74 1.63
C ARG A 148 26.12 -17.90 2.94
N SER A 149 26.15 -16.85 3.77
CA SER A 149 25.42 -16.84 5.04
C SER A 149 23.91 -16.85 4.77
N ASN A 150 23.16 -17.47 5.69
CA ASN A 150 21.69 -17.37 5.69
C ASN A 150 21.19 -15.97 6.07
N ILE A 151 22.10 -15.07 6.46
CA ILE A 151 21.81 -13.70 6.89
C ILE A 151 21.90 -12.75 5.69
N SER A 152 20.93 -11.86 5.56
CA SER A 152 20.95 -10.83 4.52
C SER A 152 20.52 -9.47 5.04
N PHE A 153 21.27 -8.43 4.66
CA PHE A 153 20.97 -7.04 4.94
C PHE A 153 20.25 -6.40 3.76
N LEU A 154 19.12 -5.73 4.03
CA LEU A 154 18.30 -5.03 3.06
C LEU A 154 17.93 -3.64 3.57
N ASP A 155 17.92 -2.66 2.67
CA ASP A 155 17.36 -1.33 2.97
C ASP A 155 15.86 -1.43 3.25
N ASN A 156 15.37 -0.69 4.25
CA ASN A 156 13.95 -0.59 4.53
C ASN A 156 13.29 0.37 3.54
N LEU A 157 12.84 -0.15 2.40
CA LEU A 157 12.20 0.63 1.35
C LEU A 157 10.69 0.76 1.58
N TYR A 158 10.14 1.95 1.28
CA TYR A 158 8.69 2.13 1.23
C TYR A 158 8.08 1.24 0.12
N PRO A 159 6.84 0.72 0.27
CA PRO A 159 6.29 -0.30 -0.63
C PRO A 159 6.33 0.05 -2.12
N THR A 160 6.13 1.32 -2.50
CA THR A 160 6.21 1.75 -3.90
C THR A 160 7.62 1.63 -4.45
N ASN A 161 8.64 2.02 -3.69
CA ASN A 161 10.05 1.90 -4.08
C ASN A 161 10.49 0.44 -4.11
N LYS A 162 10.03 -0.37 -3.15
CA LYS A 162 10.27 -1.82 -3.12
C LYS A 162 9.69 -2.51 -4.38
N LYS A 163 8.46 -2.15 -4.75
CA LYS A 163 7.81 -2.63 -5.99
C LYS A 163 8.58 -2.19 -7.23
N LEU A 164 8.99 -0.91 -7.29
CA LEU A 164 9.77 -0.38 -8.40
C LEU A 164 11.11 -1.11 -8.55
N LEU A 165 11.84 -1.32 -7.46
CA LEU A 165 13.11 -2.06 -7.46
C LEU A 165 12.92 -3.50 -7.94
N TRP A 166 11.84 -4.17 -7.53
CA TRP A 166 11.53 -5.51 -7.99
C TRP A 166 11.29 -5.56 -9.50
N LEU A 167 10.48 -4.64 -10.03
CA LEU A 167 10.24 -4.51 -11.48
C LEU A 167 11.52 -4.18 -12.25
N LEU A 168 12.33 -3.26 -11.72
CA LEU A 168 13.61 -2.86 -12.31
C LEU A 168 14.58 -4.04 -12.40
N LYS A 169 14.67 -4.86 -11.35
CA LYS A 169 15.52 -6.05 -11.35
C LYS A 169 15.10 -7.07 -12.41
N GLY A 170 13.80 -7.32 -12.57
CA GLY A 170 13.30 -8.20 -13.64
C GLY A 170 13.65 -7.67 -15.03
N LYS A 171 13.50 -6.36 -15.26
CA LYS A 171 13.91 -5.73 -16.52
C LYS A 171 15.42 -5.72 -16.74
N ALA A 172 16.20 -5.57 -15.68
CA ALA A 172 17.65 -5.63 -15.75
C ALA A 172 18.14 -7.02 -16.16
N GLU A 173 17.51 -8.07 -15.63
CA GLU A 173 17.79 -9.46 -16.02
C GLU A 173 17.42 -9.71 -17.49
N GLU A 174 16.23 -9.30 -17.93
CA GLU A 174 15.82 -9.41 -19.34
C GLU A 174 16.81 -8.72 -20.30
N LYS A 175 17.36 -7.58 -19.89
CA LYS A 175 18.29 -6.78 -20.68
C LYS A 175 19.76 -7.10 -20.44
N GLN A 176 20.06 -8.10 -19.60
CA GLN A 176 21.42 -8.50 -19.23
C GLN A 176 22.26 -7.35 -18.63
N TYR A 177 21.62 -6.44 -17.89
CA TYR A 177 22.33 -5.42 -17.12
C TYR A 177 22.94 -6.03 -15.86
N GLN A 178 24.19 -5.68 -15.60
CA GLN A 178 24.94 -6.17 -14.43
C GLN A 178 24.41 -5.59 -13.10
N PHE A 179 23.83 -4.39 -13.13
CA PHE A 179 23.44 -3.66 -11.93
C PHE A 179 22.06 -3.03 -12.09
N ALA A 180 21.29 -3.06 -10.99
CA ALA A 180 19.99 -2.40 -10.87
C ALA A 180 19.87 -1.81 -9.46
N TRP A 181 19.75 -0.49 -9.37
CA TRP A 181 19.67 0.22 -8.09
C TRP A 181 18.59 1.30 -8.12
N GLN A 182 18.17 1.73 -6.92
CA GLN A 182 17.25 2.83 -6.70
C GLN A 182 17.99 3.90 -5.88
N LYS A 183 17.81 5.17 -6.24
CA LYS A 183 18.30 6.33 -5.46
C LYS A 183 17.33 6.70 -4.35
#